data_AF-A0A957PKX6-F1
#
_entry.id   AF-A0A957PKX6-F1
#
_cell.length_a   1.000
_cell.length_b   1.000
_cell.length_c   1.000
_cell.angle_alpha   90.00
_cell.angle_beta   90.00
_cell.angle_gamma   90.00
#
_symmetry.space_group_name_H-M   'P 1'
#
loop_
_entity.id
_entity.type
_entity.pdbx_description
1 polymer ?
#
loop_
_entity_poly.entity_id
_entity_poly.type
_entity_poly.pdbx_seq_one_letter_code
_entity_poly.pdbx_strand_id
1 'polypeptide(L)'
;MQLERPIIFFDLETTGVDTENDRIVQIGAIKRFPDGQTEEKNILVNPQRPIPKPASEVHGITDDRVRDKPIFQQYAKSMHQWFSGCDLAGYNSNQFDIPMLAAEFRRCGHDFPDADAHFVDMLLIERLVNSHRLEETYKRYTGQALEGAHDAVADIRATIAILDKQLERHPDLPTTPKELDTLTTGEEPRADISGKLRWSEGTLMWNFGKHRGKPVLETLDYAKWFLRADFPPDAKALVEEAVK
;
A
#
# COMPACT_ATOMS: atom_id res chain seq x y z
N MET A 1 -5.55 -3.45 -24.69
CA MET A 1 -5.98 -2.07 -24.40
C MET A 1 -5.98 -1.29 -25.70
N GLN A 2 -7.09 -0.67 -26.06
CA GLN A 2 -7.16 0.31 -27.16
C GLN A 2 -6.98 1.68 -26.51
N LEU A 3 -6.08 2.50 -27.03
CA LEU A 3 -5.70 3.78 -26.45
C LEU A 3 -6.12 4.91 -27.38
N GLU A 4 -6.81 5.91 -26.84
CA GLU A 4 -7.16 7.14 -27.57
C GLU A 4 -6.12 8.25 -27.34
N ARG A 5 -5.42 8.20 -26.20
CA ARG A 5 -4.26 9.04 -25.85
C ARG A 5 -3.17 8.16 -25.21
N PRO A 6 -1.93 8.65 -25.10
CA PRO A 6 -0.87 7.90 -24.44
C PRO A 6 -1.21 7.62 -22.98
N ILE A 7 -0.66 6.54 -22.44
CA ILE A 7 -0.77 6.18 -21.02
C ILE A 7 0.62 5.92 -20.45
N ILE A 8 0.86 6.35 -19.22
CA ILE A 8 2.12 6.13 -18.53
C ILE A 8 1.90 5.14 -17.38
N PHE A 9 2.57 4.00 -17.49
CA PHE A 9 2.71 3.04 -16.39
C PHE A 9 3.90 3.48 -15.55
N PHE A 10 3.72 3.75 -14.26
CA PHE A 10 4.80 4.22 -13.41
C PHE A 10 4.71 3.72 -11.98
N ASP A 11 5.87 3.79 -11.32
CA ASP A 11 6.11 3.39 -9.94
C ASP A 11 7.20 4.29 -9.34
N LEU A 12 7.08 4.62 -8.05
CA LEU A 12 7.98 5.53 -7.36
C LEU A 12 8.67 4.85 -6.17
N GLU A 13 9.98 5.08 -6.07
CA GLU A 13 10.70 4.84 -4.82
C GLU A 13 10.85 6.15 -4.06
N THR A 14 10.69 6.09 -2.74
CA THR A 14 10.51 7.30 -1.92
C THR A 14 11.22 7.21 -0.56
N THR A 15 11.41 8.35 0.10
CA THR A 15 12.00 8.38 1.45
C THR A 15 11.05 7.86 2.55
N GLY A 16 9.79 7.57 2.24
CA GLY A 16 8.78 7.14 3.20
C GLY A 16 7.37 7.19 2.61
N VAL A 17 6.36 6.90 3.43
CA VAL A 17 4.98 6.69 2.97
C VAL A 17 4.06 7.92 3.12
N ASP A 18 4.57 9.04 3.65
CA ASP A 18 3.79 10.27 3.77
C ASP A 18 3.78 11.04 2.44
N THR A 19 2.65 11.03 1.75
CA THR A 19 2.53 11.61 0.41
C THR A 19 2.77 13.12 0.35
N GLU A 20 2.69 13.82 1.47
CA GLU A 20 2.84 15.28 1.55
C GLU A 20 4.21 15.71 2.06
N ASN A 21 4.89 14.88 2.88
CA ASN A 21 6.17 15.25 3.49
C ASN A 21 7.38 14.46 2.94
N ASP A 22 7.17 13.24 2.46
CA ASP A 22 8.24 12.43 1.89
C ASP A 22 8.56 12.80 0.44
N ARG A 23 9.74 12.35 -0.01
CA ARG A 23 10.38 12.79 -1.26
C ARG A 23 10.63 11.60 -2.16
N ILE A 24 10.53 11.84 -3.47
CA ILE A 24 10.84 10.83 -4.50
C ILE A 24 12.36 10.65 -4.59
N VAL A 25 12.81 9.39 -4.66
CA VAL A 25 14.21 9.01 -4.90
C VAL A 25 14.42 8.29 -6.24
N GLN A 26 13.37 7.68 -6.80
CA GLN A 26 13.39 7.10 -8.14
C GLN A 26 12.02 7.24 -8.82
N ILE A 27 12.04 7.37 -10.15
CA ILE A 27 10.85 7.28 -11.00
C ILE A 27 11.13 6.23 -12.07
N GLY A 28 10.43 5.11 -12.02
CA GLY A 28 10.35 4.14 -13.11
C GLY A 28 9.06 4.37 -13.89
N ALA A 29 9.15 4.54 -15.21
CA ALA A 29 7.98 4.81 -16.04
C ALA A 29 8.12 4.27 -17.46
N ILE A 30 7.04 3.70 -17.99
CA ILE A 30 6.88 3.32 -19.39
C ILE A 30 5.65 4.02 -19.96
N LYS A 31 5.88 4.92 -20.92
CA LYS A 31 4.83 5.55 -21.71
C LYS A 31 4.51 4.68 -22.90
N ARG A 32 3.23 4.38 -23.10
CA ARG A 32 2.71 3.64 -24.26
C ARG A 32 1.80 4.54 -25.09
N PHE A 33 2.04 4.58 -26.38
CA PHE A 33 1.27 5.39 -27.33
C PHE A 33 0.15 4.58 -28.00
N PRO A 34 -0.87 5.25 -28.59
CA PRO A 34 -1.95 4.59 -29.34
C PRO A 34 -1.50 3.66 -30.47
N ASP A 35 -0.40 3.99 -31.12
CA ASP A 35 0.20 3.19 -32.21
C ASP A 35 1.01 1.98 -31.70
N GLY A 36 1.12 1.82 -30.38
CA GLY A 36 1.85 0.73 -29.73
C GLY A 36 3.32 1.02 -29.45
N GLN A 37 3.85 2.17 -29.86
CA GLN A 37 5.22 2.57 -29.49
C GLN A 37 5.33 2.77 -27.97
N THR A 38 6.55 2.64 -27.45
CA THR A 38 6.85 2.82 -26.03
C THR A 38 8.09 3.67 -25.82
N GLU A 39 8.06 4.50 -24.78
CA GLU A 39 9.21 5.22 -24.24
C GLU A 39 9.40 4.83 -22.78
N GLU A 40 10.65 4.63 -22.36
CA GLU A 40 10.99 4.28 -20.99
C GLU A 40 11.81 5.39 -20.32
N LYS A 41 11.51 5.62 -19.03
CA LYS A 41 12.32 6.44 -18.14
C LYS A 41 12.59 5.67 -16.86
N ASN A 42 13.85 5.67 -16.45
CA ASN A 42 14.27 5.14 -15.16
C ASN A 42 15.27 6.15 -14.57
N ILE A 43 14.78 7.03 -13.70
CA ILE A 43 15.55 8.18 -13.21
C ILE A 43 15.70 8.13 -11.70
N LEU A 44 16.92 8.41 -11.24
CA LEU A 44 17.20 8.64 -9.83
C LEU A 44 17.12 10.14 -9.54
N VAL A 45 16.60 10.46 -8.35
CA VAL A 45 16.36 11.84 -7.90
C VAL A 45 17.06 12.04 -6.57
N ASN A 46 17.78 13.14 -6.41
CA ASN A 46 18.28 13.55 -5.10
C ASN A 46 17.12 14.15 -4.29
N PRO A 47 16.70 13.52 -3.17
CA PRO A 47 15.54 13.96 -2.39
C PRO A 47 15.85 15.19 -1.50
N GLN A 48 17.11 15.65 -1.47
CA GLN A 48 17.61 16.72 -0.61
C GLN A 48 17.37 16.49 0.89
N ARG A 49 17.31 15.23 1.30
CA ARG A 49 17.18 14.80 2.70
C ARG A 49 17.78 13.40 2.85
N PRO A 50 18.17 12.98 4.07
CA PRO A 50 18.58 11.61 4.31
C PRO A 50 17.45 10.63 3.97
N ILE A 51 17.78 9.54 3.27
CA ILE A 51 16.86 8.43 3.04
C ILE A 51 16.84 7.57 4.31
N PRO A 52 15.68 7.38 4.97
CA PRO A 52 15.58 6.49 6.13
C PRO A 52 16.06 5.08 5.81
N LYS A 53 16.75 4.46 6.77
CA LYS A 53 17.29 3.10 6.62
C LYS A 53 16.23 2.07 6.21
N PRO A 54 15.02 2.04 6.80
CA PRO A 54 13.98 1.10 6.37
C PRO A 54 13.57 1.26 4.90
N ALA A 55 13.50 2.51 4.38
CA ALA A 55 13.21 2.74 2.97
C ALA A 55 14.35 2.22 2.07
N SER A 56 15.60 2.50 2.47
CA SER A 56 16.79 1.98 1.78
C SER A 56 16.84 0.45 1.77
N GLU A 57 16.41 -0.21 2.84
CA GLU A 57 16.35 -1.68 2.94
C GLU A 57 15.27 -2.28 2.02
N VAL A 58 14.19 -1.54 1.71
CA VAL A 58 13.14 -1.96 0.78
C VAL A 58 13.61 -1.84 -0.67
N HIS A 59 14.05 -0.66 -1.11
CA HIS A 59 14.29 -0.38 -2.53
C HIS A 59 15.78 -0.37 -2.93
N GLY A 60 16.70 -0.50 -1.98
CA GLY A 60 18.15 -0.59 -2.24
C GLY A 60 18.79 0.69 -2.78
N ILE A 61 18.22 1.86 -2.48
CA ILE A 61 18.76 3.18 -2.90
C ILE A 61 19.26 3.88 -1.65
N THR A 62 20.55 4.20 -1.64
CA THR A 62 21.22 4.86 -0.52
C THR A 62 21.47 6.33 -0.81
N ASP A 63 21.74 7.13 0.22
CA ASP A 63 22.11 8.54 0.08
C ASP A 63 23.30 8.73 -0.88
N ASP A 64 24.30 7.85 -0.82
CA ASP A 64 25.45 7.88 -1.72
C ASP A 64 25.06 7.71 -3.20
N ARG A 65 24.07 6.86 -3.49
CA ARG A 65 23.63 6.56 -4.86
C ARG A 65 22.93 7.76 -5.52
N VAL A 66 22.27 8.60 -4.72
CA VAL A 66 21.50 9.75 -5.20
C VAL A 66 22.18 11.11 -4.98
N ARG A 67 23.29 11.17 -4.23
CA ARG A 67 23.97 12.43 -3.87
C ARG A 67 24.22 13.36 -5.07
N ASP A 68 24.74 12.81 -6.17
CA ASP A 68 25.08 13.58 -7.37
C ASP A 68 24.00 13.55 -8.45
N LYS A 69 22.80 13.05 -8.12
CA LYS A 69 21.67 13.03 -9.05
C LYS A 69 20.93 14.37 -9.02
N PRO A 70 20.27 14.76 -10.11
CA PRO A 70 19.48 15.98 -10.10
C PRO A 70 18.32 15.90 -9.09
N ILE A 71 17.95 17.06 -8.54
CA ILE A 71 16.76 17.20 -7.68
C ILE A 71 15.50 17.20 -8.56
N PHE A 72 14.34 16.88 -7.98
CA PHE A 72 13.09 16.81 -8.74
C PHE A 72 12.80 18.10 -9.53
N GLN A 73 13.09 19.27 -8.93
CA GLN A 73 12.90 20.58 -9.57
C GLN A 73 13.63 20.73 -10.91
N GLN A 74 14.79 20.08 -11.07
CA GLN A 74 15.55 20.11 -12.32
C GLN A 74 14.89 19.26 -13.42
N TYR A 75 14.11 18.25 -13.03
CA TYR A 75 13.31 17.44 -13.94
C TYR A 75 11.90 17.98 -14.16
N ALA A 76 11.36 18.75 -13.22
CA ALA A 76 9.95 19.11 -13.12
C ALA A 76 9.36 19.58 -14.44
N LYS A 77 9.99 20.54 -15.14
CA LYS A 77 9.48 21.02 -16.43
C LYS A 77 9.41 19.93 -17.50
N SER A 78 10.48 19.13 -17.63
CA SER A 78 10.56 18.06 -18.64
C SER A 78 9.61 16.91 -18.32
N MET A 79 9.44 16.57 -17.03
CA MET A 79 8.50 15.54 -16.59
C MET A 79 7.08 16.01 -16.76
N HIS A 80 6.77 17.25 -16.38
CA HIS A 80 5.44 17.82 -16.60
C HIS A 80 5.05 17.70 -18.08
N GLN A 81 5.93 18.10 -19.00
CA GLN A 81 5.69 17.95 -20.44
C GLN A 81 5.53 16.49 -20.88
N TRP A 82 6.31 15.58 -20.32
CA TRP A 82 6.26 14.16 -20.68
C TRP A 82 4.97 13.47 -20.20
N PHE A 83 4.46 13.87 -19.03
CA PHE A 83 3.20 13.40 -18.44
C PHE A 83 1.96 14.14 -18.96
N SER A 84 2.10 15.32 -19.57
CA SER A 84 0.97 16.09 -20.10
C SER A 84 0.23 15.31 -21.19
N GLY A 85 -1.11 15.34 -21.17
CA GLY A 85 -1.96 14.68 -22.16
C GLY A 85 -1.92 13.15 -22.10
N CYS A 86 -1.47 12.58 -20.98
CA CYS A 86 -1.37 11.14 -20.76
C CYS A 86 -2.32 10.70 -19.64
N ASP A 87 -2.94 9.55 -19.84
CA ASP A 87 -3.55 8.81 -18.72
C ASP A 87 -2.44 8.16 -17.88
N LEU A 88 -2.73 7.82 -16.63
CA LEU A 88 -1.75 7.25 -15.70
C LEU A 88 -2.19 5.86 -15.23
N ALA A 89 -1.21 4.98 -15.06
CA ALA A 89 -1.43 3.63 -14.58
C ALA A 89 -0.33 3.18 -13.62
N GLY A 90 -0.68 2.33 -12.66
CA GLY A 90 0.26 1.74 -11.71
C GLY A 90 -0.42 0.75 -10.79
N TYR A 91 0.32 0.18 -9.85
CA TYR A 91 -0.21 -0.79 -8.89
C TYR A 91 -0.38 -0.10 -7.52
N ASN A 92 -1.62 0.07 -7.04
CA ASN A 92 -1.93 0.90 -5.87
C ASN A 92 -1.55 2.40 -6.03
N SER A 93 -1.35 2.84 -7.26
CA SER A 93 -0.87 4.18 -7.61
C SER A 93 -1.84 5.31 -7.25
N ASN A 94 -3.15 5.04 -7.22
CA ASN A 94 -4.15 6.07 -6.91
C ASN A 94 -4.03 6.57 -5.47
N GLN A 95 -3.59 5.71 -4.55
CA GLN A 95 -3.45 6.03 -3.14
C GLN A 95 -2.06 6.54 -2.76
N PHE A 96 -1.05 6.33 -3.62
CA PHE A 96 0.34 6.60 -3.26
C PHE A 96 1.12 7.36 -4.34
N ASP A 97 1.42 6.73 -5.46
CA ASP A 97 2.33 7.29 -6.47
C ASP A 97 1.82 8.60 -7.08
N ILE A 98 0.53 8.65 -7.41
CA ILE A 98 -0.10 9.84 -7.99
C ILE A 98 -0.09 11.01 -7.01
N PRO A 99 -0.57 10.86 -5.74
CA PRO A 99 -0.42 11.89 -4.72
C PRO A 99 1.04 12.34 -4.49
N MET A 100 2.00 11.41 -4.43
CA MET A 100 3.42 11.71 -4.25
C MET A 100 3.97 12.57 -5.40
N LEU A 101 3.68 12.17 -6.64
CA LEU A 101 4.10 12.91 -7.83
C LEU A 101 3.47 14.32 -7.87
N ALA A 102 2.19 14.42 -7.50
CA ALA A 102 1.49 15.71 -7.42
C ALA A 102 2.09 16.63 -6.35
N ALA A 103 2.47 16.10 -5.19
CA ALA A 103 3.15 16.87 -4.15
C ALA A 103 4.51 17.39 -4.63
N GLU A 104 5.31 16.59 -5.34
CA GLU A 104 6.59 17.04 -5.90
C GLU A 104 6.43 18.12 -6.98
N PHE A 105 5.45 18.00 -7.88
CA PHE A 105 5.14 19.07 -8.83
C PHE A 105 4.74 20.37 -8.11
N ARG A 106 3.85 20.27 -7.10
CA ARG A 106 3.40 21.41 -6.30
C ARG A 106 4.56 22.12 -5.60
N ARG A 107 5.49 21.36 -5.01
CA ARG A 107 6.71 21.93 -4.39
C ARG A 107 7.59 22.69 -5.39
N CYS A 108 7.53 22.31 -6.66
CA CYS A 108 8.26 22.98 -7.74
C CYS A 108 7.48 24.13 -8.39
N GLY A 109 6.30 24.49 -7.86
CA GLY A 109 5.46 25.55 -8.40
C GLY A 109 4.71 25.16 -9.68
N HIS A 110 4.47 23.87 -9.88
CA HIS A 110 3.68 23.33 -10.99
C HIS A 110 2.41 22.67 -10.46
N ASP A 111 1.30 22.89 -11.16
CA ASP A 111 0.11 22.06 -10.99
C ASP A 111 0.38 20.63 -11.51
N PHE A 112 -0.56 19.72 -11.25
CA PHE A 112 -0.47 18.38 -11.81
C PHE A 112 -0.58 18.44 -13.35
N PRO A 113 0.20 17.63 -14.12
CA PRO A 113 0.36 17.83 -15.56
C PRO A 113 -0.92 17.77 -16.40
N ASP A 114 -1.94 17.04 -15.94
CA ASP A 114 -3.22 16.92 -16.61
C ASP A 114 -4.32 16.69 -15.57
N ALA A 115 -5.24 17.63 -15.45
CA ALA A 115 -6.38 17.53 -14.53
C ALA A 115 -7.46 16.57 -15.02
N ASP A 116 -7.48 16.25 -16.32
CA ASP A 116 -8.44 15.37 -16.98
C ASP A 116 -7.87 13.97 -17.24
N ALA A 117 -6.69 13.65 -16.68
CA ALA A 117 -6.09 12.32 -16.80
C ALA A 117 -6.95 11.26 -16.12
N HIS A 118 -7.12 10.12 -16.79
CA HIS A 118 -7.73 8.94 -16.17
C HIS A 118 -6.67 8.13 -15.43
N PHE A 119 -7.04 7.58 -14.27
CA PHE A 119 -6.15 6.77 -13.45
C PHE A 119 -6.58 5.31 -13.44
N VAL A 120 -5.67 4.44 -13.90
CA VAL A 120 -5.86 3.00 -14.03
C VAL A 120 -5.03 2.29 -12.97
N ASP A 121 -5.68 1.84 -11.90
CA ASP A 121 -5.00 1.16 -10.80
C ASP A 121 -5.19 -0.36 -10.91
N MET A 122 -4.09 -1.07 -11.12
CA MET A 122 -4.11 -2.53 -11.26
C MET A 122 -4.56 -3.24 -9.99
N LEU A 123 -4.32 -2.69 -8.79
CA LEU A 123 -4.83 -3.27 -7.55
C LEU A 123 -6.35 -3.12 -7.46
N LEU A 124 -6.90 -2.01 -7.94
CA LEU A 124 -8.35 -1.83 -7.99
C LEU A 124 -8.99 -2.76 -9.02
N ILE A 125 -8.38 -2.91 -10.20
CA ILE A 125 -8.82 -3.88 -11.21
C ILE A 125 -8.75 -5.30 -10.65
N GLU A 126 -7.66 -5.67 -9.97
CA GLU A 126 -7.50 -6.97 -9.35
C GLU A 126 -8.63 -7.24 -8.35
N ARG A 127 -8.94 -6.29 -7.46
CA ARG A 127 -10.05 -6.43 -6.50
C ARG A 127 -11.43 -6.50 -7.17
N LEU A 128 -11.60 -5.88 -8.34
CA LEU A 128 -12.84 -5.92 -9.11
C LEU A 128 -13.02 -7.24 -9.86
N VAL A 129 -11.95 -7.75 -10.48
CA VAL A 129 -11.97 -8.98 -11.29
C VAL A 129 -11.93 -10.21 -10.40
N ASN A 130 -11.14 -10.15 -9.33
CA ASN A 130 -10.91 -11.25 -8.42
C ASN A 130 -11.66 -11.03 -7.10
N SER A 131 -12.90 -11.54 -7.05
CA SER A 131 -13.74 -11.56 -5.86
C SER A 131 -13.04 -12.15 -4.63
N HIS A 132 -13.40 -11.60 -3.47
CA HIS A 132 -12.98 -12.05 -2.13
C HIS A 132 -14.01 -12.98 -1.48
N ARG A 133 -15.08 -13.36 -2.19
CA ARG A 133 -16.06 -14.32 -1.70
C ARG A 133 -15.42 -15.71 -1.66
N LEU A 134 -15.76 -16.49 -0.62
CA LEU A 134 -15.17 -17.81 -0.40
C LEU A 134 -15.38 -18.74 -1.61
N GLU A 135 -16.59 -18.79 -2.16
CA GLU A 135 -16.93 -19.61 -3.33
C GLU A 135 -16.05 -19.29 -4.54
N GLU A 136 -15.88 -18.01 -4.87
CA GLU A 136 -15.10 -17.58 -6.03
C GLU A 136 -13.60 -17.77 -5.80
N THR A 137 -13.13 -17.55 -4.56
CA THR A 137 -11.74 -17.83 -4.16
C THR A 137 -11.44 -19.32 -4.23
N TYR A 138 -12.35 -20.16 -3.71
CA TYR A 138 -12.26 -21.62 -3.78
C TYR A 138 -12.15 -22.05 -5.24
N LYS A 139 -13.06 -21.60 -6.10
CA LYS A 139 -13.04 -21.92 -7.54
C LYS A 139 -11.76 -21.48 -8.23
N ARG A 140 -11.19 -20.31 -7.88
CA ARG A 140 -9.92 -19.82 -8.47
C ARG A 140 -8.72 -20.70 -8.10
N TYR A 141 -8.66 -21.18 -6.86
CA TYR A 141 -7.54 -21.99 -6.38
C TYR A 141 -7.67 -23.48 -6.68
N THR A 142 -8.88 -24.04 -6.65
CA THR A 142 -9.14 -25.48 -6.83
C THR A 142 -9.67 -25.85 -8.21
N GLY A 143 -10.24 -24.89 -8.96
CA GLY A 143 -10.94 -25.13 -10.22
C GLY A 143 -12.36 -25.68 -10.07
N GLN A 144 -12.86 -25.86 -8.84
CA GLN A 144 -14.13 -26.52 -8.54
C GLN A 144 -15.18 -25.53 -8.02
N ALA A 145 -16.47 -25.82 -8.23
CA ALA A 145 -17.53 -25.09 -7.55
C ALA A 145 -17.59 -25.50 -6.07
N LEU A 146 -17.93 -24.57 -5.18
CA LEU A 146 -18.13 -24.87 -3.77
C LEU A 146 -19.53 -25.47 -3.57
N GLU A 147 -19.60 -26.76 -3.32
CA GLU A 147 -20.85 -27.43 -2.95
C GLU A 147 -21.18 -27.20 -1.48
N GLY A 148 -22.44 -26.92 -1.16
CA GLY A 148 -22.88 -26.70 0.22
C GLY A 148 -22.44 -25.37 0.83
N ALA A 149 -22.21 -24.34 0.00
CA ALA A 149 -21.92 -22.99 0.48
C ALA A 149 -22.93 -22.55 1.55
N HIS A 150 -22.44 -21.87 2.60
CA HIS A 150 -23.19 -21.48 3.81
C HIS A 150 -23.44 -22.61 4.83
N ASP A 151 -22.94 -23.83 4.58
CA ASP A 151 -22.67 -24.79 5.66
C ASP A 151 -21.28 -24.51 6.26
N ALA A 152 -21.22 -24.34 7.58
CA ALA A 152 -19.99 -23.93 8.26
C ALA A 152 -18.84 -24.93 8.05
N VAL A 153 -19.12 -26.24 7.99
CA VAL A 153 -18.09 -27.27 7.81
C VAL A 153 -17.63 -27.32 6.36
N ALA A 154 -18.53 -27.16 5.39
CA ALA A 154 -18.20 -27.01 3.98
C ALA A 154 -17.29 -25.79 3.74
N ASP A 155 -17.63 -24.65 4.33
CA ASP A 155 -16.84 -23.42 4.24
C ASP A 155 -15.45 -23.57 4.88
N ILE A 156 -15.35 -24.27 6.01
CA ILE A 156 -14.05 -24.59 6.64
C ILE A 156 -13.21 -25.48 5.74
N ARG A 157 -13.78 -26.53 5.15
CA ARG A 157 -13.05 -27.41 4.21
C ARG A 157 -12.57 -26.66 2.98
N ALA A 158 -13.39 -25.76 2.45
CA ALA A 158 -13.02 -24.89 1.34
C ALA A 158 -11.86 -23.97 1.73
N THR A 159 -11.91 -23.38 2.93
CA THR A 159 -10.85 -22.52 3.46
C THR A 159 -9.53 -23.27 3.61
N ILE A 160 -9.55 -24.50 4.14
CA ILE A 160 -8.36 -25.36 4.24
C ILE A 160 -7.78 -25.65 2.86
N ALA A 161 -8.63 -26.06 1.91
CA ALA A 161 -8.19 -26.37 0.54
C ALA A 161 -7.59 -25.15 -0.17
N ILE A 162 -8.11 -23.94 0.09
CA ILE A 162 -7.52 -22.68 -0.39
C ILE A 162 -6.12 -22.49 0.20
N LEU A 163 -5.97 -22.63 1.52
CA LEU A 163 -4.67 -22.46 2.18
C LEU A 163 -3.64 -23.46 1.65
N ASP A 164 -3.99 -24.74 1.51
CA ASP A 164 -3.11 -25.76 0.96
C ASP A 164 -2.63 -25.38 -0.46
N LYS A 165 -3.54 -24.87 -1.30
CA LYS A 165 -3.21 -24.42 -2.66
C LYS A 165 -2.39 -23.12 -2.68
N GLN A 166 -2.59 -22.23 -1.71
CA GLN A 166 -1.75 -21.05 -1.54
C GLN A 166 -0.32 -21.46 -1.20
N LEU A 167 -0.13 -22.37 -0.25
CA LEU A 167 1.18 -22.89 0.14
C LEU A 167 1.86 -23.67 -1.00
N GLU A 168 1.10 -24.43 -1.79
CA GLU A 168 1.63 -25.14 -2.97
C GLU A 168 2.10 -24.18 -4.07
N ARG A 169 1.32 -23.13 -4.36
CA ARG A 169 1.64 -22.16 -5.44
C ARG A 169 2.68 -21.12 -5.04
N HIS A 170 2.87 -20.89 -3.74
CA HIS A 170 3.78 -19.89 -3.19
C HIS A 170 4.72 -20.54 -2.17
N PRO A 171 5.79 -21.23 -2.62
CA PRO A 171 6.69 -21.96 -1.73
C PRO A 171 7.50 -21.04 -0.79
N ASP A 172 7.53 -19.74 -1.07
CA ASP A 172 8.16 -18.73 -0.21
C ASP A 172 7.28 -18.33 0.99
N LEU A 173 6.02 -18.78 1.05
CA LEU A 173 5.17 -18.55 2.21
C LEU A 173 5.67 -19.39 3.40
N PRO A 174 5.62 -18.83 4.63
CA PRO A 174 5.82 -19.63 5.81
C PRO A 174 4.71 -20.68 5.96
N THR A 175 5.01 -21.77 6.65
CA THR A 175 4.09 -22.92 6.77
C THR A 175 3.56 -23.11 8.19
N THR A 176 4.08 -22.37 9.17
CA THR A 176 3.59 -22.45 10.54
C THR A 176 2.51 -21.39 10.80
N PRO A 177 1.48 -21.68 11.61
CA PRO A 177 0.47 -20.68 11.97
C PRO A 177 1.04 -19.41 12.58
N LYS A 178 2.11 -19.50 13.38
CA LYS A 178 2.78 -18.34 13.98
C LYS A 178 3.37 -17.42 12.92
N GLU A 179 4.10 -17.98 11.98
CA GLU A 179 4.75 -17.20 10.92
C GLU A 179 3.73 -16.66 9.92
N LEU A 180 2.66 -17.41 9.62
CA LEU A 180 1.54 -16.93 8.79
C LEU A 180 0.76 -15.79 9.48
N ASP A 181 0.53 -15.88 10.80
CA ASP A 181 -0.04 -14.79 11.58
C ASP A 181 0.88 -13.56 11.56
N THR A 182 2.18 -13.76 11.76
CA THR A 182 3.19 -12.69 11.67
C THR A 182 3.22 -12.06 10.27
N LEU A 183 3.15 -12.87 9.20
CA LEU A 183 3.12 -12.39 7.82
C LEU A 183 1.88 -11.52 7.55
N THR A 184 0.73 -11.89 8.11
CA THR A 184 -0.54 -11.20 7.85
C THR A 184 -0.81 -10.04 8.81
N THR A 185 -0.14 -9.98 9.96
CA THR A 185 -0.38 -8.98 11.01
C THR A 185 0.81 -8.08 11.32
N GLY A 186 2.01 -8.43 10.86
CA GLY A 186 3.29 -7.78 11.17
C GLY A 186 4.03 -8.45 12.34
N GLU A 187 5.24 -7.96 12.63
CA GLU A 187 6.08 -8.46 13.74
C GLU A 187 5.59 -8.01 15.13
N GLU A 188 4.74 -6.99 15.19
CA GLU A 188 4.22 -6.44 16.43
C GLU A 188 2.95 -7.16 16.88
N PRO A 189 2.94 -7.77 18.08
CA PRO A 189 1.84 -8.61 18.50
C PRO A 189 0.56 -7.78 18.76
N ARG A 190 -0.58 -8.37 18.41
CA ARG A 190 -1.89 -7.85 18.80
C ARG A 190 -1.97 -7.73 20.33
N ALA A 191 -2.56 -6.65 20.82
CA ALA A 191 -2.77 -6.46 22.25
C ALA A 191 -4.16 -6.98 22.69
N ASP A 192 -5.14 -6.93 21.79
CA ASP A 192 -6.51 -7.41 22.01
C ASP A 192 -6.93 -8.43 20.94
N ILE A 193 -7.98 -9.19 21.23
CA ILE A 193 -8.48 -10.25 20.35
C ILE A 193 -8.99 -9.67 19.02
N SER A 194 -9.63 -8.50 19.07
CA SER A 194 -10.20 -7.84 17.88
C SER A 194 -9.16 -7.11 17.03
N GLY A 195 -7.90 -7.10 17.46
CA GLY A 195 -6.76 -6.52 16.74
C GLY A 195 -6.86 -5.01 16.56
N LYS A 196 -7.62 -4.30 17.41
CA LYS A 196 -7.76 -2.84 17.39
C LYS A 196 -6.57 -2.14 18.05
N LEU A 197 -5.83 -2.87 18.87
CA LEU A 197 -4.67 -2.45 19.62
C LEU A 197 -3.52 -3.41 19.34
N ARG A 198 -2.30 -2.88 19.43
CA ARG A 198 -1.07 -3.67 19.35
C ARG A 198 -0.01 -3.13 20.30
N TRP A 199 0.96 -3.97 20.62
CA TRP A 199 2.14 -3.55 21.39
C TRP A 199 3.29 -3.23 20.45
N SER A 200 3.88 -2.05 20.62
CA SER A 200 5.09 -1.61 19.93
C SER A 200 6.09 -1.15 20.97
N GLU A 201 7.21 -1.85 21.13
CA GLU A 201 8.26 -1.53 22.11
C GLU A 201 7.72 -1.28 23.54
N GLY A 202 6.70 -2.06 23.96
CA GLY A 202 6.04 -1.90 25.26
C GLY A 202 5.00 -0.77 25.35
N THR A 203 4.79 -0.03 24.26
CA THR A 203 3.76 1.01 24.15
C THR A 203 2.48 0.45 23.52
N LEU A 204 1.33 0.80 24.09
CA LEU A 204 0.03 0.43 23.54
C LEU A 204 -0.35 1.38 22.39
N MET A 205 -0.53 0.82 21.20
CA MET A 205 -0.75 1.56 19.96
C MET A 205 -2.11 1.26 19.35
N TRP A 206 -2.71 2.25 18.69
CA TRP A 206 -3.87 1.99 17.82
C TRP A 206 -3.46 1.19 16.60
N ASN A 207 -4.20 0.12 16.30
CA ASN A 207 -3.99 -0.69 15.10
C ASN A 207 -5.09 -0.48 14.03
N PHE A 208 -5.97 0.49 14.22
CA PHE A 208 -7.05 0.80 13.27
C PHE A 208 -7.45 2.28 13.27
N GLY A 209 -8.25 2.66 12.27
CA GLY A 209 -8.86 3.99 12.18
C GLY A 209 -7.85 5.11 11.89
N LYS A 210 -8.31 6.35 12.00
CA LYS A 210 -7.52 7.56 11.65
C LYS A 210 -6.27 7.78 12.51
N HIS A 211 -6.16 7.12 13.67
CA HIS A 211 -5.00 7.20 14.56
C HIS A 211 -4.16 5.92 14.52
N ARG A 212 -4.35 5.03 13.54
CA ARG A 212 -3.53 3.83 13.38
C ARG A 212 -2.04 4.17 13.42
N GLY A 213 -1.28 3.41 14.20
CA GLY A 213 0.16 3.60 14.42
C GLY A 213 0.53 4.67 15.44
N LYS A 214 -0.45 5.34 16.09
CA LYS A 214 -0.17 6.30 17.16
C LYS A 214 -0.36 5.67 18.55
N PRO A 215 0.41 6.12 19.57
CA PRO A 215 0.18 5.70 20.95
C PRO A 215 -1.22 6.09 21.43
N VAL A 216 -1.83 5.20 22.21
CA VAL A 216 -3.14 5.45 22.84
C VAL A 216 -3.09 6.72 23.70
N LEU A 217 -2.00 6.90 24.46
CA LEU A 217 -1.82 8.02 25.38
C LEU A 217 -1.67 9.38 24.69
N GLU A 218 -1.24 9.41 23.44
CA GLU A 218 -1.10 10.66 22.67
C GLU A 218 -2.43 11.12 22.05
N THR A 219 -3.50 10.33 22.18
CA THR A 219 -4.77 10.55 21.49
C THR A 219 -5.95 10.37 22.44
N LEU A 220 -5.89 11.02 23.60
CA LEU A 220 -6.86 10.86 24.70
C LEU A 220 -8.32 11.09 24.29
N ASP A 221 -8.61 12.01 23.38
CA ASP A 221 -9.99 12.23 22.91
C ASP A 221 -10.50 11.07 22.06
N TYR A 222 -9.61 10.43 21.30
CA TYR A 222 -9.93 9.21 20.57
C TYR A 222 -10.09 8.02 21.52
N ALA A 223 -9.26 7.93 22.57
CA ALA A 223 -9.43 6.95 23.63
C ALA A 223 -10.79 7.10 24.35
N LYS A 224 -11.19 8.33 24.71
CA LYS A 224 -12.52 8.60 25.30
C LYS A 224 -13.66 8.19 24.37
N TRP A 225 -13.54 8.46 23.08
CA TRP A 225 -14.51 8.01 22.09
C TRP A 225 -14.56 6.47 22.02
N PHE A 226 -13.40 5.82 21.96
CA PHE A 226 -13.28 4.36 21.91
C PHE A 226 -13.96 3.69 23.11
N LEU A 227 -13.75 4.20 24.32
CA LEU A 227 -14.36 3.66 25.54
C LEU A 227 -15.89 3.79 25.54
N ARG A 228 -16.44 4.82 24.90
CA ARG A 228 -17.89 5.05 24.78
C ARG A 228 -18.54 4.30 23.63
N ALA A 229 -17.79 4.04 22.56
CA ALA A 229 -18.27 3.33 21.38
C ALA A 229 -18.44 1.83 21.65
N ASP A 230 -19.08 1.11 20.73
CA ASP A 230 -19.27 -0.33 20.83
C ASP A 230 -18.00 -1.08 20.39
N PHE A 231 -17.13 -1.37 21.35
CA PHE A 231 -15.90 -2.13 21.17
C PHE A 231 -15.77 -3.25 22.21
N PRO A 232 -15.03 -4.32 21.88
CA PRO A 232 -14.85 -5.47 22.77
C PRO A 232 -14.31 -5.10 24.18
N PRO A 233 -14.77 -5.76 25.25
CA PRO A 233 -14.36 -5.45 26.62
C PRO A 233 -12.86 -5.60 26.90
N ASP A 234 -12.19 -6.57 26.27
CA ASP A 234 -10.74 -6.78 26.41
C ASP A 234 -9.94 -5.59 25.87
N ALA A 235 -10.32 -5.09 24.69
CA ALA A 235 -9.72 -3.90 24.11
C ALA A 235 -9.99 -2.64 24.97
N LYS A 236 -11.21 -2.50 25.49
CA LYS A 236 -11.55 -1.38 26.38
C LYS A 236 -10.77 -1.42 27.69
N ALA A 237 -10.62 -2.59 28.31
CA ALA A 237 -9.88 -2.75 29.55
C ALA A 237 -8.42 -2.28 29.41
N LEU A 238 -7.77 -2.61 28.29
CA LEU A 238 -6.40 -2.16 27.98
C LEU A 238 -6.31 -0.64 27.82
N VAL A 239 -7.27 -0.02 27.12
CA VAL A 239 -7.31 1.44 26.96
C VAL A 239 -7.60 2.12 28.29
N GLU A 240 -8.52 1.59 29.11
CA GLU A 240 -8.81 2.11 30.45
C GLU A 240 -7.60 2.02 31.38
N GLU A 241 -6.85 0.92 31.33
CA GLU A 241 -5.63 0.75 32.10
C GLU A 241 -4.55 1.73 31.65
N ALA A 242 -4.39 1.93 30.35
CA ALA A 242 -3.41 2.87 29.81
C ALA A 242 -3.69 4.32 30.23
N VAL A 243 -4.95 4.77 30.20
CA VAL A 243 -5.32 6.17 30.45
C VAL A 243 -5.57 6.54 31.92
N LYS A 244 -5.39 5.60 32.86
CA LYS A 244 -5.43 5.86 34.31
C LYS A 244 -4.21 6.64 34.78
#